data_AF-A0A357KPH5-F1
#
_entry.id   AF-A0A357KPH5-F1
#
_cell.length_a   1.000
_cell.length_b   1.000
_cell.length_c   1.000
_cell.angle_alpha   90.00
_cell.angle_beta   90.00
_cell.angle_gamma   90.00
#
_symmetry.space_group_name_H-M   'P 1'
#
loop_
_entity.id
_entity.type
_entity.pdbx_description
1 polymer ?
#
loop_
_entity_poly.entity_id
_entity_poly.type
_entity_poly.pdbx_seq_one_letter_code
_entity_poly.pdbx_strand_id
1 'polypeptide(L)'
;MTNIPSIGKFYDAEEQALVAAIEADDYLVGKSGLTNELMSELKDAAKNTIVDERKKITIRVPQTDLARLKAKAMREGIPYQTAINALIHKYASS
;
A
#
# COMPACT_ATOMS: atom_id res chain seq x y z
N MET A 1 -27.18 22.04 13.33
CA MET A 1 -27.30 20.64 12.88
C MET A 1 -25.89 20.16 12.60
N THR A 2 -25.24 19.56 13.61
CA THR A 2 -23.87 19.07 13.47
C THR A 2 -23.97 17.64 12.95
N ASN A 3 -23.64 17.46 11.68
CA ASN A 3 -23.61 16.15 11.05
C ASN A 3 -22.34 15.44 11.50
N ILE A 4 -22.40 14.78 12.66
CA ILE A 4 -21.33 13.93 13.17
C ILE A 4 -21.27 12.73 12.23
N PRO A 5 -20.22 12.55 11.39
CA PRO A 5 -20.10 11.32 10.66
C PRO A 5 -19.97 10.18 11.68
N SER A 6 -20.80 9.15 11.56
CA SER A 6 -20.70 7.91 12.35
C SER A 6 -19.46 7.14 11.91
N ILE A 7 -18.28 7.68 12.19
CA ILE A 7 -17.03 6.92 12.10
C ILE A 7 -17.06 5.96 13.30
N GLY A 8 -16.82 4.68 13.01
CA GLY A 8 -17.07 3.55 13.89
C GLY A 8 -16.43 3.64 15.28
N LYS A 9 -16.83 2.69 16.14
CA LYS A 9 -16.37 2.50 17.51
C LYS A 9 -14.88 2.86 17.69
N PHE A 10 -14.59 3.84 18.54
CA PHE A 10 -13.25 4.11 19.02
C PHE A 10 -12.73 2.89 19.80
N TYR A 11 -11.53 2.45 19.48
CA TYR A 11 -10.89 1.28 20.08
C TYR A 11 -10.24 1.62 21.42
N ASP A 12 -9.86 2.87 21.65
CA ASP A 12 -9.29 3.36 22.90
C ASP A 12 -9.57 4.86 23.18
N ALA A 13 -9.14 5.32 24.37
CA ALA A 13 -9.30 6.70 24.81
C ALA A 13 -8.35 7.69 24.10
N GLU A 14 -7.26 7.20 23.51
CA GLU A 14 -6.30 8.02 22.77
C GLU A 14 -6.88 8.42 21.41
N GLU A 15 -7.51 7.48 20.70
CA GLU A 15 -8.22 7.73 19.44
C GLU A 15 -9.34 8.77 19.63
N GLN A 16 -10.12 8.65 20.70
CA GLN A 16 -11.21 9.59 20.99
C GLN A 16 -10.69 11.01 21.24
N ALA A 17 -9.59 11.15 21.99
CA ALA A 17 -8.96 12.44 22.25
C ALA A 17 -8.38 13.06 20.97
N LEU A 18 -7.80 12.23 20.09
CA LEU A 18 -7.25 12.68 18.81
C LEU A 18 -8.36 13.21 17.88
N VAL A 19 -9.48 12.50 17.76
CA VAL A 19 -10.61 12.96 16.94
C VAL A 19 -11.20 14.26 17.49
N ALA A 20 -11.40 14.34 18.81
CA ALA A 20 -11.89 15.55 19.45
C ALA A 20 -10.96 16.76 19.25
N ALA A 21 -9.64 16.53 19.26
CA ALA A 21 -8.64 17.57 19.01
C ALA A 21 -8.61 18.02 17.54
N ILE A 22 -8.89 17.12 16.58
CA ILE A 22 -8.97 17.44 15.15
C ILE A 22 -10.28 18.16 14.80
N GLU A 23 -11.40 17.76 15.42
CA GLU A 23 -12.72 18.40 15.23
C GLU A 23 -12.83 19.75 15.94
N ALA A 24 -12.07 19.95 17.02
CA ALA A 24 -11.85 21.27 17.58
C ALA A 24 -11.06 22.10 16.55
N ASP A 25 -11.66 23.18 16.05
CA ASP A 25 -11.16 24.09 15.00
C ASP A 25 -9.84 24.83 15.38
N ASP A 26 -9.17 24.37 16.44
CA ASP A 26 -7.90 24.86 17.01
C ASP A 26 -6.78 23.80 16.87
N TYR A 27 -6.93 22.83 15.97
CA TYR A 27 -5.87 21.87 15.68
C TYR A 27 -4.67 22.57 15.03
N LEU A 28 -3.72 22.98 15.86
CA LEU A 28 -2.42 23.47 15.40
C LEU A 28 -1.63 22.27 14.87
N VAL A 29 -1.67 22.06 13.54
CA VAL A 29 -0.77 21.13 12.85
C VAL A 29 0.66 21.38 13.34
N GLY A 30 1.19 20.43 14.13
CA GLY A 30 2.53 20.51 14.68
C GLY A 30 3.55 20.74 13.56
N LYS A 31 4.67 21.39 13.88
CA LYS A 31 5.77 21.59 12.93
C LYS A 31 6.11 20.24 12.28
N SER A 32 6.05 20.19 10.97
CA SER A 32 6.38 18.98 10.20
C SER A 32 7.78 18.50 10.62
N GLY A 33 7.87 17.29 11.17
CA GLY A 33 9.15 16.64 11.47
C GLY A 33 9.94 16.25 10.22
N LEU A 34 9.44 16.63 9.04
CA LEU A 34 10.03 16.41 7.73
C LEU A 34 11.21 17.36 7.53
N THR A 35 12.34 17.02 8.13
CA THR A 35 13.62 17.67 7.83
C THR A 35 14.03 17.32 6.41
N ASN A 36 14.85 18.18 5.77
CA ASN A 36 15.39 17.89 4.44
C ASN A 36 16.22 16.60 4.42
N GLU A 37 16.84 16.26 5.55
CA GLU A 37 17.60 15.03 5.77
C GLU A 37 16.67 13.81 5.77
N LEU A 38 15.59 13.83 6.58
CA LEU A 38 14.59 12.77 6.63
C LEU A 38 13.91 12.58 5.26
N MET A 39 13.64 13.69 4.56
CA MET A 39 13.11 13.66 3.20
C MET A 39 14.08 12.99 2.21
N SER A 40 15.39 13.21 2.35
CA SER A 40 16.41 12.55 1.51
C SER A 40 16.48 11.07 1.81
N GLU A 41 16.54 10.69 3.09
CA GLU A 41 16.56 9.29 3.52
C GLU A 41 15.33 8.51 3.04
N LEU A 42 14.13 9.10 3.18
CA LEU A 42 12.89 8.52 2.67
C LEU A 42 12.91 8.34 1.15
N LYS A 43 13.46 9.31 0.41
CA LYS A 43 13.60 9.21 -1.05
C LYS A 43 14.59 8.13 -1.45
N ASP A 44 15.70 8.00 -0.74
CA ASP A 44 16.74 7.01 -1.04
C ASP A 44 16.27 5.60 -0.69
N ALA A 45 15.59 5.43 0.45
CA ALA A 45 14.90 4.19 0.81
C ALA A 45 13.87 3.80 -0.26
N ALA A 46 13.01 4.74 -0.68
CA ALA A 46 12.02 4.48 -1.71
C ALA A 46 12.64 4.12 -3.07
N LYS A 47 13.72 4.80 -3.48
CA LYS A 47 14.46 4.46 -4.71
C LYS A 47 15.03 3.05 -4.65
N ASN A 48 15.67 2.68 -3.53
CA ASN A 48 16.28 1.36 -3.37
C ASN A 48 15.24 0.23 -3.36
N THR A 49 14.01 0.50 -2.89
CA THR A 49 12.90 -0.48 -2.94
C THR A 49 12.21 -0.57 -4.30
N ILE A 50 12.18 0.52 -5.09
CA ILE A 50 11.45 0.58 -6.37
C ILE A 50 12.31 0.05 -7.54
N VAL A 51 13.63 0.12 -7.42
CA VAL A 51 14.58 -0.27 -8.48
C VAL A 51 15.06 -1.71 -8.30
N ASP A 52 14.12 -2.66 -8.17
CA ASP A 52 14.46 -4.03 -8.52
C ASP A 52 14.60 -4.10 -10.05
N GLU A 53 15.80 -4.43 -10.53
CA GLU A 53 16.07 -4.61 -11.95
C GLU A 53 15.20 -5.74 -12.51
N ARG A 54 14.20 -5.39 -13.33
CA ARG A 54 13.28 -6.37 -13.94
C ARG A 54 13.90 -7.00 -15.18
N LYS A 55 14.17 -8.30 -15.12
CA LYS A 55 14.60 -9.08 -16.28
C LYS A 55 13.38 -9.63 -17.06
N LYS A 56 13.36 -9.41 -18.38
CA LYS A 56 12.36 -10.05 -19.27
C LYS A 56 12.68 -11.53 -19.42
N ILE A 57 11.68 -12.38 -19.24
CA ILE A 57 11.77 -13.83 -19.44
C ILE A 57 10.66 -14.31 -20.38
N THR A 58 10.97 -15.30 -21.23
CA THR A 58 9.99 -15.98 -22.07
C THR A 58 9.76 -17.38 -21.49
N ILE A 59 8.52 -17.69 -21.12
CA ILE A 59 8.13 -18.99 -20.58
C ILE A 59 7.03 -19.62 -21.43
N ARG A 60 7.05 -20.95 -21.58
CA ARG A 60 5.91 -21.69 -22.15
C ARG A 60 5.01 -22.14 -21.01
N VAL A 61 3.71 -21.90 -21.15
CA VAL A 61 2.68 -22.31 -20.19
C VAL A 61 1.51 -22.91 -20.94
N PRO A 62 0.80 -23.91 -20.38
CA PRO A 62 -0.43 -24.41 -20.97
C PRO A 62 -1.46 -23.28 -21.15
N GLN A 63 -2.13 -23.27 -22.30
CA GLN A 63 -3.13 -22.23 -22.61
C GLN A 63 -4.28 -22.21 -21.58
N THR A 64 -4.67 -23.39 -21.08
CA THR A 64 -5.68 -23.55 -20.03
C THR A 64 -5.27 -22.86 -18.73
N ASP A 65 -3.99 -22.96 -18.35
CA ASP A 65 -3.48 -22.42 -17.10
C ASP A 65 -3.33 -20.91 -17.19
N LEU A 66 -2.87 -20.41 -18.34
CA LEU A 66 -2.84 -18.97 -18.61
C LEU A 66 -4.24 -18.36 -18.55
N ALA A 67 -5.26 -19.03 -19.09
CA ALA A 67 -6.64 -18.56 -19.01
C ALA A 67 -7.17 -18.54 -17.57
N ARG A 68 -6.93 -19.61 -16.80
CA ARG A 68 -7.30 -19.68 -15.38
C ARG A 68 -6.62 -18.61 -14.54
N LEU A 69 -5.33 -18.36 -14.79
CA LEU A 69 -4.57 -17.31 -14.11
C LEU A 69 -5.12 -15.92 -14.41
N LYS A 70 -5.42 -15.63 -15.67
CA LYS A 70 -6.05 -14.35 -16.07
C LYS A 70 -7.41 -14.16 -15.37
N ALA A 71 -8.24 -15.20 -15.33
CA ALA A 71 -9.53 -15.14 -14.64
C ALA A 71 -9.36 -14.91 -13.13
N LYS A 72 -8.36 -15.52 -12.51
CA LYS A 72 -8.06 -15.31 -11.08
C LYS A 72 -7.56 -13.90 -10.80
N ALA A 73 -6.60 -13.41 -11.59
CA ALA A 73 -6.08 -12.06 -11.46
C ALA A 73 -7.16 -11.00 -11.67
N MET A 74 -8.06 -11.20 -12.64
CA MET A 74 -9.21 -10.32 -12.87
C MET A 74 -10.17 -10.28 -11.68
N ARG A 75 -10.42 -11.42 -11.02
CA ARG A 75 -11.24 -11.47 -9.79
C ARG A 75 -10.62 -10.71 -8.63
N GLU A 76 -9.29 -10.75 -8.54
CA GLU A 76 -8.51 -10.03 -7.53
C GLU A 76 -8.26 -8.55 -7.91
N GLY A 77 -8.71 -8.12 -9.09
CA GLY A 77 -8.52 -6.74 -9.57
C GLY A 77 -7.08 -6.38 -9.93
N ILE A 78 -6.22 -7.38 -10.18
CA ILE A 78 -4.80 -7.17 -10.48
C ILE A 78 -4.44 -7.62 -11.91
N PRO A 79 -3.42 -7.02 -12.54
CA PRO A 79 -2.88 -7.52 -13.80
C PRO A 79 -2.35 -8.96 -13.64
N TYR A 80 -2.55 -9.81 -14.65
CA TYR A 80 -2.08 -11.20 -14.58
C TYR A 80 -0.55 -11.31 -14.45
N GLN A 81 0.20 -10.34 -14.97
CA GLN A 81 1.65 -10.26 -14.82
C GLN A 81 2.04 -10.00 -13.36
N THR A 82 1.28 -9.18 -12.63
CA THR A 82 1.48 -8.94 -11.21
C THR A 82 1.26 -10.21 -10.40
N ALA A 83 0.22 -10.99 -10.74
CA ALA A 83 -0.02 -12.29 -10.13
C ALA A 83 1.14 -13.28 -10.38
N ILE A 84 1.71 -13.29 -11.60
CA ILE A 84 2.90 -14.10 -11.93
C ILE A 84 4.09 -13.67 -11.07
N ASN A 85 4.36 -12.37 -10.97
CA ASN A 85 5.47 -11.86 -10.17
C ASN A 85 5.30 -12.19 -8.68
N ALA A 86 4.08 -12.08 -8.15
CA ALA A 86 3.78 -12.45 -6.76
C ALA A 86 4.02 -13.94 -6.49
N LEU A 87 3.65 -14.82 -7.43
CA LEU A 87 3.98 -16.25 -7.36
C LEU A 87 5.50 -16.46 -7.34
N ILE A 88 6.23 -15.85 -8.27
CA ILE A 88 7.71 -15.97 -8.33
C ILE A 88 8.33 -15.52 -7.01
N HIS A 89 7.92 -14.36 -6.49
CA HIS A 89 8.42 -13.83 -5.22
C HIS A 89 8.10 -14.77 -4.05
N LYS A 90 6.88 -15.30 -3.98
CA LYS A 90 6.49 -16.29 -2.95
C LYS A 90 7.36 -17.54 -2.98
N TYR A 91 7.75 -18.02 -4.16
CA TYR A 91 8.61 -19.19 -4.29
C TYR A 91 10.09 -18.88 -4.05
N ALA A 92 10.56 -17.69 -4.39
CA ALA A 92 11.96 -17.28 -4.25
C ALA A 92 12.30 -16.80 -2.82
N SER A 93 11.36 -16.14 -2.15
CA SER A 93 11.55 -15.54 -0.82
C SER A 93 11.32 -16.54 0.33
N SER A 94 11.77 -17.79 0.14
CA SER A 94 11.69 -18.88 1.14
C SER A 94 12.29 -18.47 2.49
#